data_AF-A0A2S7UUQ6-F1
#
_entry.id   AF-A0A2S7UUQ6-F1
#
_cell.length_a   1.000
_cell.length_b   1.000
_cell.length_c   1.000
_cell.angle_alpha   90.00
_cell.angle_beta   90.00
_cell.angle_gamma   90.00
#
_symmetry.space_group_name_H-M   'P 1'
#
loop_
_entity.id
_entity.type
_entity.pdbx_description
1 polymer ?
#
loop_
_entity_poly.entity_id
_entity_poly.type
_entity_poly.pdbx_seq_one_letter_code
_entity_poly.pdbx_strand_id
1 'polypeptide(L)'
;MSYQLQQLAKKITELSGITVEIVGDPTTNIDKISTIDKAGSKDITFLANAKYKKHLENCSAGAVILAESELDAWSGSALVMSNPYVGFAVVAQVLDNTPQQPMNIHPSAVVSSTAKVSKNCSIAANAVVEDDAVIGENVQIGAGCFVGRGTMLGDNSRVWPNTTIYHGVTLGKNCTVHSNSVIGADGFGYAPQSIDGDQHWIKIPQLGGVTIGDNTEIGASTTIDRGAIDDTVIGQGVIIDNQIQIGHNVSIGDYTAIAAGTMIAGSTKIGRNVTIGGVCAISGHLTIVDKAFITGRSFVMKDIKEVGVYSSGMPATTNKEWRNNTARYRKLTELFDRVKKLENK
;
A
#
# COMPACT_ATOMS: atom_id res chain seq x y z
N MET A 1 17.42 -20.94 -0.36
CA MET A 1 18.90 -20.86 -0.48
C MET A 1 19.44 -20.49 0.90
N SER A 2 20.65 -20.93 1.26
CA SER A 2 21.30 -20.54 2.52
C SER A 2 22.27 -19.39 2.27
N TYR A 3 22.36 -18.45 3.20
CA TYR A 3 23.30 -17.32 3.15
C TYR A 3 24.15 -17.27 4.41
N GLN A 4 25.42 -16.92 4.27
CA GLN A 4 26.24 -16.59 5.42
C GLN A 4 25.88 -15.21 5.97
N LEU A 5 26.03 -15.03 7.28
CA LEU A 5 25.69 -13.79 7.98
C LEU A 5 26.37 -12.55 7.37
N GLN A 6 27.65 -12.67 6.97
CA GLN A 6 28.37 -11.59 6.28
C GLN A 6 27.80 -11.21 4.92
N GLN A 7 27.19 -12.16 4.19
CA GLN A 7 26.55 -11.88 2.91
C GLN A 7 25.26 -11.09 3.13
N LEU A 8 24.49 -11.44 4.17
CA LEU A 8 23.30 -10.69 4.58
C LEU A 8 23.67 -9.27 5.03
N ALA A 9 24.71 -9.11 5.85
CA ALA A 9 25.21 -7.79 6.25
C ALA A 9 25.54 -6.89 5.04
N LYS A 10 26.28 -7.44 4.07
CA LYS A 10 26.60 -6.74 2.82
C LYS A 10 25.34 -6.35 2.04
N LYS A 11 24.36 -7.25 1.92
CA LYS A 11 23.08 -6.97 1.24
C LYS A 11 22.29 -5.85 1.92
N ILE A 12 22.25 -5.84 3.25
CA ILE A 12 21.61 -4.76 4.02
C ILE A 12 22.27 -3.42 3.69
N THR A 13 23.60 -3.35 3.74
CA THR A 13 24.31 -2.10 3.41
C THR A 13 24.10 -1.68 1.95
N GLU A 14 24.15 -2.61 1.00
CA GLU A 14 23.93 -2.33 -0.43
C GLU A 14 22.52 -1.77 -0.71
N LEU A 15 21.49 -2.34 -0.07
CA LEU A 15 20.09 -2.04 -0.40
C LEU A 15 19.48 -0.93 0.46
N SER A 16 19.98 -0.69 1.66
CA SER A 16 19.43 0.31 2.59
C SER A 16 20.38 1.47 2.92
N GLY A 17 21.67 1.34 2.59
CA GLY A 17 22.70 2.30 3.01
C GLY A 17 23.04 2.25 4.50
N ILE A 18 22.47 1.32 5.28
CA ILE A 18 22.74 1.18 6.70
C ILE A 18 24.07 0.45 6.92
N THR A 19 24.91 1.02 7.78
CA THR A 19 26.12 0.34 8.29
C THR A 19 25.72 -0.82 9.20
N VAL A 20 26.27 -2.00 8.94
CA VAL A 20 26.02 -3.20 9.72
C VAL A 20 27.31 -3.68 10.36
N GLU A 21 27.32 -3.76 11.68
CA GLU A 21 28.36 -4.45 12.44
C GLU A 21 27.98 -5.91 12.63
N ILE A 22 28.94 -6.81 12.46
CA ILE A 22 28.75 -8.24 12.73
C ILE A 22 29.43 -8.55 14.06
N VAL A 23 28.66 -9.07 14.99
CA VAL A 23 29.16 -9.63 16.27
C VAL A 23 29.03 -11.15 16.20
N GLY A 24 30.02 -11.89 16.72
CA GLY A 24 30.04 -13.35 16.67
C GLY A 24 30.61 -13.91 15.35
N ASP A 25 30.11 -15.05 14.90
CA ASP A 25 30.65 -15.77 13.73
C ASP A 25 30.02 -15.27 12.41
N PRO A 26 30.78 -14.57 11.54
CA PRO A 26 30.28 -14.05 10.27
C PRO A 26 29.94 -15.15 9.25
N THR A 27 30.38 -16.39 9.48
CA THR A 27 30.16 -17.54 8.59
C THR A 27 28.92 -18.36 8.96
N THR A 28 28.18 -17.94 10.00
CA THR A 28 26.91 -18.55 10.41
C THR A 28 25.95 -18.65 9.21
N ASN A 29 25.48 -19.87 8.90
CA ASN A 29 24.56 -20.11 7.80
C ASN A 29 23.12 -19.87 8.21
N ILE A 30 22.42 -19.06 7.43
CA ILE A 30 21.02 -18.66 7.62
C ILE A 30 20.20 -19.17 6.44
N ASP A 31 19.21 -20.02 6.73
CA ASP A 31 18.33 -20.65 5.74
C ASP A 31 17.02 -19.88 5.56
N LYS A 32 16.50 -19.25 6.62
CA LYS A 32 15.22 -18.54 6.64
C LYS A 32 15.11 -17.55 7.80
N ILE A 33 14.06 -16.74 7.78
CA ILE A 33 13.66 -15.94 8.93
C ILE A 33 12.68 -16.72 9.80
N SER A 34 12.74 -16.48 11.12
CA SER A 34 11.77 -17.00 12.07
C SER A 34 11.47 -15.99 13.17
N THR A 35 10.31 -16.13 13.82
CA THR A 35 9.99 -15.35 15.03
C THR A 35 10.90 -15.74 16.18
N ILE A 36 11.21 -14.79 17.08
CA ILE A 36 12.11 -14.99 18.22
C ILE A 36 11.85 -16.29 19.03
N ASP A 37 10.58 -16.64 19.25
CA ASP A 37 10.18 -17.81 20.04
C ASP A 37 10.31 -19.16 19.30
N LYS A 38 10.48 -19.15 17.97
CA LYS A 38 10.51 -20.36 17.12
C LYS A 38 11.80 -20.51 16.33
N ALA A 39 12.72 -19.56 16.45
CA ALA A 39 13.95 -19.53 15.67
C ALA A 39 14.89 -20.65 16.13
N GLY A 40 15.33 -21.47 15.18
CA GLY A 40 16.40 -22.45 15.37
C GLY A 40 17.76 -21.94 14.93
N SER A 41 18.78 -22.78 15.06
CA SER A 41 20.19 -22.41 14.86
C SER A 41 20.59 -22.02 13.42
N LYS A 42 19.69 -22.21 12.45
CA LYS A 42 19.85 -21.77 11.05
C LYS A 42 18.88 -20.67 10.66
N ASP A 43 18.12 -20.15 11.62
CA ASP A 43 17.18 -19.08 11.39
C ASP A 43 17.79 -17.76 11.85
N ILE A 44 17.44 -16.67 11.17
CA ILE A 44 17.67 -15.32 11.67
C ILE A 44 16.36 -14.74 12.19
N THR A 45 16.41 -14.05 13.32
CA THR A 45 15.29 -13.28 13.88
C THR A 45 15.71 -11.82 14.05
N PHE A 46 14.80 -10.97 14.55
CA PHE A 46 15.08 -9.57 14.80
C PHE A 46 14.44 -9.09 16.10
N LEU A 47 15.07 -8.10 16.73
CA LEU A 47 14.54 -7.35 17.86
C LEU A 47 14.49 -5.87 17.49
N ALA A 48 13.34 -5.42 16.99
CA ALA A 48 13.09 -3.99 16.71
C ALA A 48 12.39 -3.27 17.87
N ASN A 49 11.71 -3.99 18.76
CA ASN A 49 10.99 -3.41 19.88
C ASN A 49 11.49 -4.01 21.19
N ALA A 50 12.13 -3.17 22.02
CA ALA A 50 12.76 -3.54 23.27
C ALA A 50 11.82 -4.27 24.25
N LYS A 51 10.49 -4.13 24.13
CA LYS A 51 9.51 -4.89 24.94
C LYS A 51 9.63 -6.41 24.77
N TYR A 52 10.17 -6.87 23.64
CA TYR A 52 10.38 -8.29 23.37
C TYR A 52 11.78 -8.80 23.77
N LYS A 53 12.63 -7.95 24.38
CA LYS A 53 14.00 -8.31 24.77
C LYS A 53 14.08 -9.58 25.61
N LYS A 54 13.15 -9.75 26.56
CA LYS A 54 13.05 -10.95 27.42
C LYS A 54 12.93 -12.27 26.65
N HIS A 55 12.46 -12.23 25.40
CA HIS A 55 12.33 -13.43 24.57
C HIS A 55 13.68 -13.90 24.02
N LEU A 56 14.73 -13.06 24.04
CA LEU A 56 16.08 -13.45 23.64
C LEU A 56 16.70 -14.50 24.58
N GLU A 57 16.31 -14.50 25.86
CA GLU A 57 16.83 -15.45 26.87
C GLU A 57 16.62 -16.91 26.48
N ASN A 58 15.52 -17.20 25.78
CA ASN A 58 15.16 -18.54 25.33
C ASN A 58 15.27 -18.70 23.80
N CYS A 59 15.86 -17.72 23.11
CA CYS A 59 15.97 -17.74 21.66
C CYS A 59 17.11 -18.68 21.23
N SER A 60 16.82 -19.54 20.25
CA SER A 60 17.80 -20.48 19.68
C SER A 60 18.20 -20.10 18.25
N ALA A 61 17.98 -18.84 17.85
CA ALA A 61 18.31 -18.35 16.52
C ALA A 61 19.81 -18.50 16.21
N GLY A 62 20.14 -18.77 14.96
CA GLY A 62 21.54 -18.72 14.49
C GLY A 62 22.10 -17.32 14.54
N ALA A 63 21.28 -16.31 14.25
CA ALA A 63 21.63 -14.91 14.42
C ALA A 63 20.44 -14.01 14.76
N VAL A 64 20.71 -12.83 15.31
CA VAL A 64 19.69 -11.81 15.61
C VAL A 64 20.06 -10.46 14.99
N ILE A 65 19.09 -9.81 14.36
CA ILE A 65 19.19 -8.40 13.92
C ILE A 65 18.73 -7.51 15.07
N LEU A 66 19.58 -6.64 15.59
CA LEU A 66 19.27 -5.83 16.79
C LEU A 66 20.01 -4.48 16.80
N ALA A 67 19.57 -3.58 17.67
CA ALA A 67 20.25 -2.31 17.91
C ALA A 67 21.39 -2.51 18.91
N GLU A 68 22.43 -1.68 18.84
CA GLU A 68 23.58 -1.76 19.76
C GLU A 68 23.17 -1.74 21.23
N SER A 69 22.15 -0.95 21.60
CA SER A 69 21.60 -0.89 22.97
C SER A 69 21.00 -2.20 23.49
N GLU A 70 20.72 -3.15 22.59
CA GLU A 70 20.13 -4.44 22.93
C GLU A 70 21.12 -5.60 22.85
N LEU A 71 22.37 -5.35 22.44
CA LEU A 71 23.38 -6.38 22.20
C LEU A 71 23.68 -7.19 23.46
N ASP A 72 23.67 -6.56 24.64
CA ASP A 72 23.93 -7.22 25.93
C ASP A 72 22.93 -8.35 26.27
N ALA A 73 21.76 -8.40 25.62
CA ALA A 73 20.78 -9.47 25.82
C ALA A 73 20.97 -10.67 24.88
N TRP A 74 22.01 -10.68 24.06
CA TRP A 74 22.28 -11.75 23.12
C TRP A 74 23.76 -12.11 23.10
N SER A 75 24.06 -13.40 23.24
CA SER A 75 25.44 -13.92 23.26
C SER A 75 25.86 -14.64 21.98
N GLY A 76 24.93 -14.83 21.03
CA GLY A 76 25.20 -15.46 19.74
C GLY A 76 25.64 -14.47 18.66
N SER A 77 25.64 -14.92 17.40
CA SER A 77 25.96 -14.05 16.27
C SER A 77 24.87 -12.98 16.06
N ALA A 78 25.24 -11.76 15.69
CA ALA A 78 24.30 -10.66 15.51
C ALA A 78 24.67 -9.76 14.33
N LEU A 79 23.63 -9.16 13.72
CA LEU A 79 23.74 -8.00 12.84
C LEU A 79 23.28 -6.77 13.61
N VAL A 80 24.24 -5.93 14.00
CA VAL A 80 24.01 -4.74 14.81
C VAL A 80 23.90 -3.52 13.91
N MET A 81 22.83 -2.74 14.08
CA MET A 81 22.56 -1.57 13.24
C MET A 81 21.63 -0.55 13.89
N SER A 82 21.59 0.66 13.34
CA SER A 82 20.75 1.76 13.85
C SER A 82 19.24 1.53 13.66
N ASN A 83 18.83 0.75 12.66
CA ASN A 83 17.42 0.43 12.41
C ASN A 83 17.20 -1.07 12.12
N PRO A 84 17.03 -1.89 13.18
CA PRO A 84 16.84 -3.34 13.05
C PRO A 84 15.64 -3.75 12.20
N TYR A 85 14.60 -2.91 12.15
CA TYR A 85 13.39 -3.20 11.38
C TYR A 85 13.64 -3.11 9.87
N VAL A 86 14.46 -2.14 9.43
CA VAL A 86 14.92 -2.06 8.02
C VAL A 86 15.84 -3.22 7.69
N GLY A 87 16.76 -3.59 8.59
CA GLY A 87 17.60 -4.78 8.41
C GLY A 87 16.78 -6.05 8.22
N PHE A 88 15.76 -6.25 9.05
CA PHE A 88 14.80 -7.34 8.89
C PHE A 88 14.11 -7.29 7.52
N ALA A 89 13.61 -6.13 7.10
CA ALA A 89 12.92 -5.99 5.80
C ALA A 89 13.83 -6.39 4.63
N VAL A 90 15.10 -5.97 4.62
CA VAL A 90 16.06 -6.35 3.58
C VAL A 90 16.38 -7.84 3.62
N VAL A 91 16.60 -8.41 4.81
CA VAL A 91 16.86 -9.86 4.94
C VAL A 91 15.64 -10.66 4.48
N ALA A 92 14.42 -10.16 4.72
CA ALA A 92 13.19 -10.78 4.24
C ALA A 92 13.11 -10.79 2.71
N GLN A 93 13.56 -9.73 2.03
CA GLN A 93 13.65 -9.69 0.58
C GLN A 93 14.71 -10.67 0.04
N VAL A 94 15.89 -10.75 0.67
CA VAL A 94 16.99 -11.64 0.24
C VAL A 94 16.60 -13.12 0.41
N LEU A 95 15.84 -13.44 1.45
CA LEU A 95 15.37 -14.78 1.76
C LEU A 95 13.95 -15.06 1.25
N ASP A 96 13.39 -14.18 0.43
CA ASP A 96 12.04 -14.33 -0.12
C ASP A 96 11.96 -15.62 -0.94
N ASN A 97 11.00 -16.48 -0.56
CA ASN A 97 10.72 -17.75 -1.22
C ASN A 97 9.43 -17.71 -2.03
N THR A 98 8.86 -16.50 -2.24
CA THR A 98 7.70 -16.29 -3.10
C THR A 98 7.96 -16.93 -4.47
N PRO A 99 7.10 -17.88 -4.91
CA PRO A 99 7.30 -18.55 -6.19
C PRO A 99 7.43 -17.55 -7.33
N GLN A 100 8.54 -17.64 -8.05
CA GLN A 100 8.70 -16.87 -9.28
C GLN A 100 7.90 -17.56 -10.39
N GLN A 101 7.15 -16.79 -11.16
CA GLN A 101 6.53 -17.32 -12.36
C GLN A 101 7.64 -17.70 -13.36
N PRO A 102 7.54 -18.85 -14.03
CA PRO A 102 8.50 -19.19 -15.08
C PRO A 102 8.46 -18.10 -16.17
N MET A 103 9.64 -17.73 -16.66
CA MET A 103 9.80 -16.64 -17.63
C MET A 103 9.39 -17.14 -19.02
N ASN A 104 8.08 -17.24 -19.24
CA ASN A 104 7.50 -17.63 -20.51
C ASN A 104 6.07 -17.09 -20.65
N ILE A 105 5.59 -17.05 -21.89
CA ILE A 105 4.17 -16.87 -22.19
C ILE A 105 3.51 -18.25 -22.15
N HIS A 106 2.48 -18.41 -21.33
CA HIS A 106 1.74 -19.66 -21.22
C HIS A 106 0.95 -19.93 -22.52
N PRO A 107 0.86 -21.18 -23.00
CA PRO A 107 0.16 -21.49 -24.26
C PRO A 107 -1.33 -21.08 -24.30
N SER A 108 -1.97 -20.94 -23.13
CA SER A 108 -3.36 -20.49 -23.01
C SER A 108 -3.53 -18.99 -22.79
N ALA A 109 -2.44 -18.22 -22.71
CA ALA A 109 -2.51 -16.77 -22.69
C ALA A 109 -2.91 -16.26 -24.09
N VAL A 110 -3.77 -15.25 -24.14
CA VAL A 110 -4.19 -14.60 -25.38
C VAL A 110 -3.50 -13.25 -25.45
N VAL A 111 -2.50 -13.14 -26.33
CA VAL A 111 -1.73 -11.90 -26.53
C VAL A 111 -2.00 -11.41 -27.94
N SER A 112 -2.47 -10.17 -28.07
CA SER A 112 -2.67 -9.54 -29.38
C SER A 112 -1.38 -9.52 -30.20
N SER A 113 -1.50 -9.65 -31.51
CA SER A 113 -0.38 -9.53 -32.45
C SER A 113 0.21 -8.12 -32.53
N THR A 114 -0.52 -7.09 -32.11
CA THR A 114 -0.01 -5.71 -32.06
C THR A 114 0.56 -5.31 -30.69
N ALA A 115 0.37 -6.16 -29.67
CA ALA A 115 0.99 -5.94 -28.36
C ALA A 115 2.52 -6.04 -28.46
N LYS A 116 3.22 -5.15 -27.75
CA LYS A 116 4.68 -5.10 -27.68
C LYS A 116 5.12 -5.71 -26.36
N VAL A 117 5.55 -6.97 -26.40
CA VAL A 117 5.98 -7.71 -25.20
C VAL A 117 7.49 -7.91 -25.24
N SER A 118 8.19 -7.52 -24.16
CA SER A 118 9.62 -7.80 -24.03
C SER A 118 9.91 -9.29 -23.93
N LYS A 119 11.14 -9.70 -24.30
CA LYS A 119 11.54 -11.12 -24.38
C LYS A 119 11.53 -11.84 -23.03
N ASN A 120 11.81 -11.10 -21.95
CA ASN A 120 11.92 -11.64 -20.61
C ASN A 120 10.64 -11.37 -19.80
N CYS A 121 9.46 -11.57 -20.39
CA CYS A 121 8.20 -11.44 -19.65
C CYS A 121 7.64 -12.80 -19.27
N SER A 122 6.92 -12.85 -18.16
CA SER A 122 6.08 -13.98 -17.79
C SER A 122 4.62 -13.58 -17.99
N ILE A 123 3.89 -14.34 -18.80
CA ILE A 123 2.44 -14.17 -18.96
C ILE A 123 1.77 -15.51 -18.66
N ALA A 124 1.10 -15.60 -17.52
CA ALA A 124 0.55 -16.85 -17.02
C ALA A 124 -0.77 -17.25 -17.71
N ALA A 125 -1.26 -18.43 -17.35
CA ALA A 125 -2.40 -19.07 -18.01
C ALA A 125 -3.65 -18.16 -18.05
N ASN A 126 -4.29 -18.13 -19.21
CA ASN A 126 -5.57 -17.44 -19.45
C ASN A 126 -5.51 -15.92 -19.21
N ALA A 127 -4.33 -15.32 -19.10
CA ALA A 127 -4.20 -13.88 -19.15
C ALA A 127 -4.51 -13.37 -20.58
N VAL A 128 -5.10 -12.18 -20.67
CA VAL A 128 -5.42 -11.49 -21.93
C VAL A 128 -4.65 -10.18 -21.99
N VAL A 129 -3.90 -9.99 -23.06
CA VAL A 129 -3.18 -8.74 -23.37
C VAL A 129 -3.70 -8.21 -24.69
N GLU A 130 -4.40 -7.08 -24.63
CA GLU A 130 -5.06 -6.44 -25.75
C GLU A 130 -4.10 -5.70 -26.71
N ASP A 131 -4.66 -5.24 -27.82
CA ASP A 131 -3.97 -4.48 -28.86
C ASP A 131 -3.14 -3.32 -28.29
N ASP A 132 -1.98 -3.08 -28.89
CA ASP A 132 -1.10 -1.93 -28.63
C ASP A 132 -0.60 -1.79 -27.18
N ALA A 133 -0.88 -2.75 -26.31
CA ALA A 133 -0.32 -2.80 -24.97
C ALA A 133 1.20 -2.94 -25.03
N VAL A 134 1.91 -2.31 -24.08
CA VAL A 134 3.37 -2.32 -23.99
C VAL A 134 3.79 -2.94 -22.68
N ILE A 135 4.47 -4.07 -22.75
CA ILE A 135 4.91 -4.85 -21.59
C ILE A 135 6.44 -4.79 -21.51
N GLY A 136 6.94 -4.08 -20.50
CA GLY A 136 8.37 -3.85 -20.24
C GLY A 136 9.16 -5.10 -19.86
N GLU A 137 10.46 -4.96 -19.64
CA GLU A 137 11.33 -6.09 -19.31
C GLU A 137 11.00 -6.71 -17.95
N ASN A 138 11.11 -8.02 -17.80
CA ASN A 138 10.90 -8.74 -16.52
C ASN A 138 9.50 -8.56 -15.90
N VAL A 139 8.53 -8.07 -16.67
CA VAL A 139 7.15 -7.94 -16.20
C VAL A 139 6.52 -9.33 -16.02
N GLN A 140 5.80 -9.49 -14.91
CA GLN A 140 5.09 -10.72 -14.58
C GLN A 140 3.57 -10.45 -14.55
N ILE A 141 2.82 -11.08 -15.45
CA ILE A 141 1.37 -11.00 -15.52
C ILE A 141 0.79 -12.35 -15.06
N GLY A 142 0.03 -12.32 -13.96
CA GLY A 142 -0.56 -13.49 -13.33
C GLY A 142 -1.74 -14.07 -14.11
N ALA A 143 -2.15 -15.28 -13.72
CA ALA A 143 -3.20 -16.02 -14.42
C ALA A 143 -4.53 -15.26 -14.41
N GLY A 144 -5.28 -15.32 -15.50
CA GLY A 144 -6.60 -14.69 -15.61
C GLY A 144 -6.61 -13.15 -15.56
N CYS A 145 -5.44 -12.49 -15.64
CA CYS A 145 -5.41 -11.03 -15.72
C CYS A 145 -5.94 -10.53 -17.07
N PHE A 146 -6.48 -9.32 -17.07
CA PHE A 146 -6.83 -8.57 -18.28
C PHE A 146 -6.00 -7.29 -18.34
N VAL A 147 -5.27 -7.10 -19.44
CA VAL A 147 -4.51 -5.88 -19.73
C VAL A 147 -5.10 -5.23 -20.98
N GLY A 148 -5.76 -4.09 -20.78
CA GLY A 148 -6.52 -3.39 -21.81
C GLY A 148 -5.67 -2.72 -22.89
N ARG A 149 -6.35 -2.29 -23.95
CA ARG A 149 -5.73 -1.70 -25.14
C ARG A 149 -4.85 -0.50 -24.80
N GLY A 150 -3.65 -0.46 -25.38
CA GLY A 150 -2.71 0.65 -25.22
C GLY A 150 -2.13 0.82 -23.80
N THR A 151 -2.40 -0.12 -22.89
CA THR A 151 -1.87 -0.06 -21.51
C THR A 151 -0.37 -0.32 -21.48
N MET A 152 0.33 0.42 -20.65
CA MET A 152 1.79 0.34 -20.50
C MET A 152 2.15 -0.20 -19.12
N LEU A 153 2.90 -1.30 -19.05
CA LEU A 153 3.46 -1.85 -17.82
C LEU A 153 4.98 -1.72 -17.85
N GLY A 154 5.53 -0.92 -16.94
CA GLY A 154 6.97 -0.66 -16.84
C GLY A 154 7.78 -1.86 -16.32
N ASP A 155 9.08 -1.80 -16.55
CA ASP A 155 10.02 -2.89 -16.25
C ASP A 155 9.94 -3.39 -14.81
N ASN A 156 10.14 -4.70 -14.62
CA ASN A 156 10.12 -5.43 -13.35
C ASN A 156 8.81 -5.33 -12.56
N SER A 157 7.73 -4.80 -13.15
CA SER A 157 6.43 -4.73 -12.50
C SER A 157 5.74 -6.10 -12.46
N ARG A 158 4.97 -6.34 -11.39
CA ARG A 158 4.24 -7.59 -11.16
C ARG A 158 2.75 -7.31 -11.00
N VAL A 159 1.95 -8.00 -11.80
CA VAL A 159 0.49 -7.99 -11.74
C VAL A 159 0.04 -9.38 -11.31
N TRP A 160 -0.52 -9.50 -10.11
CA TRP A 160 -0.98 -10.77 -9.55
C TRP A 160 -2.28 -11.25 -10.19
N PRO A 161 -2.61 -12.56 -10.10
CA PRO A 161 -3.74 -13.18 -10.80
C PRO A 161 -5.06 -12.46 -10.66
N ASN A 162 -5.90 -12.56 -11.69
CA ASN A 162 -7.27 -12.00 -11.75
C ASN A 162 -7.32 -10.46 -11.56
N THR A 163 -6.25 -9.75 -11.88
CA THR A 163 -6.25 -8.29 -11.89
C THR A 163 -6.76 -7.78 -13.23
N THR A 164 -7.58 -6.73 -13.21
CA THR A 164 -8.12 -6.08 -14.41
C THR A 164 -7.53 -4.68 -14.55
N ILE A 165 -6.78 -4.46 -15.61
CA ILE A 165 -6.25 -3.16 -15.99
C ILE A 165 -6.95 -2.74 -17.28
N TYR A 166 -7.74 -1.66 -17.22
CA TYR A 166 -8.45 -1.10 -18.37
C TYR A 166 -7.48 -0.47 -19.37
N HIS A 167 -8.00 0.04 -20.48
CA HIS A 167 -7.23 0.79 -21.49
C HIS A 167 -6.69 2.13 -20.94
N GLY A 168 -5.68 2.71 -21.59
CA GLY A 168 -5.17 4.04 -21.22
C GLY A 168 -4.60 4.11 -19.79
N VAL A 169 -4.12 2.99 -19.26
CA VAL A 169 -3.41 2.94 -17.97
C VAL A 169 -1.91 2.89 -18.24
N THR A 170 -1.15 3.72 -17.51
CA THR A 170 0.31 3.68 -17.49
C THR A 170 0.79 3.32 -16.09
N LEU A 171 1.48 2.19 -15.96
CA LEU A 171 2.11 1.73 -14.74
C LEU A 171 3.64 1.84 -14.88
N GLY A 172 4.28 2.51 -13.92
CA GLY A 172 5.73 2.66 -13.84
C GLY A 172 6.50 1.34 -13.63
N LYS A 173 7.77 1.47 -13.29
CA LYS A 173 8.71 0.37 -13.05
C LYS A 173 8.64 -0.13 -11.62
N ASN A 174 8.97 -1.41 -11.42
CA ASN A 174 9.02 -2.07 -10.11
C ASN A 174 7.71 -1.96 -9.29
N CYS A 175 6.58 -1.84 -9.97
CA CYS A 175 5.28 -1.75 -9.31
C CYS A 175 4.71 -3.13 -9.00
N THR A 176 3.92 -3.24 -7.94
CA THR A 176 3.16 -4.46 -7.64
C THR A 176 1.68 -4.16 -7.58
N VAL A 177 0.86 -4.93 -8.30
CA VAL A 177 -0.60 -4.86 -8.23
C VAL A 177 -1.14 -6.22 -7.81
N HIS A 178 -1.76 -6.28 -6.64
CA HIS A 178 -2.29 -7.51 -6.06
C HIS A 178 -3.64 -7.93 -6.65
N SER A 179 -3.95 -9.22 -6.48
CA SER A 179 -5.08 -9.90 -7.11
C SER A 179 -6.43 -9.21 -6.93
N ASN A 180 -7.30 -9.39 -7.92
CA ASN A 180 -8.67 -8.87 -7.95
C ASN A 180 -8.77 -7.33 -7.90
N SER A 181 -7.67 -6.62 -8.09
CA SER A 181 -7.69 -5.16 -8.21
C SER A 181 -8.19 -4.73 -9.59
N VAL A 182 -8.79 -3.54 -9.66
CA VAL A 182 -9.32 -2.98 -10.90
C VAL A 182 -8.77 -1.58 -11.09
N ILE A 183 -8.01 -1.38 -12.17
CA ILE A 183 -7.36 -0.10 -12.47
C ILE A 183 -7.91 0.46 -13.78
N GLY A 184 -8.42 1.69 -13.74
CA GLY A 184 -8.92 2.42 -14.91
C GLY A 184 -10.40 2.17 -15.25
N ALA A 185 -11.20 1.68 -14.30
CA ALA A 185 -12.66 1.62 -14.47
C ALA A 185 -13.25 3.04 -14.55
N ASP A 186 -14.43 3.18 -15.16
CA ASP A 186 -15.13 4.47 -15.19
C ASP A 186 -15.50 4.92 -13.77
N GLY A 187 -15.15 6.16 -13.42
CA GLY A 187 -15.64 6.80 -12.21
C GLY A 187 -17.13 7.19 -12.26
N PHE A 188 -17.61 7.71 -11.13
CA PHE A 188 -19.02 8.07 -10.91
C PHE A 188 -19.43 9.41 -11.55
N GLY A 189 -19.27 9.53 -12.88
CA GLY A 189 -19.63 10.72 -13.64
C GLY A 189 -21.04 10.65 -14.25
N TYR A 190 -22.00 11.35 -13.64
CA TYR A 190 -23.37 11.46 -14.15
C TYR A 190 -23.91 12.89 -14.02
N ALA A 191 -24.55 13.40 -15.07
CA ALA A 191 -25.26 14.67 -15.03
C ALA A 191 -26.73 14.45 -14.62
N PRO A 192 -27.27 15.19 -13.64
CA PRO A 192 -28.68 15.13 -13.30
C PRO A 192 -29.53 15.81 -14.39
N GLN A 193 -30.58 15.13 -14.85
CA GLN A 193 -31.59 15.69 -15.77
C GLN A 193 -32.99 15.39 -15.24
N SER A 194 -33.86 16.39 -15.16
CA SER A 194 -35.27 16.17 -14.86
C SER A 194 -36.05 15.90 -16.15
N ILE A 195 -36.80 14.80 -16.20
CA ILE A 195 -37.66 14.41 -17.32
C ILE A 195 -39.02 14.04 -16.71
N ASP A 196 -40.08 14.72 -17.14
CA ASP A 196 -41.47 14.49 -16.68
C ASP A 196 -41.66 14.52 -15.15
N GLY A 197 -40.81 15.27 -14.43
CA GLY A 197 -40.84 15.39 -12.96
C GLY A 197 -39.94 14.39 -12.23
N ASP A 198 -39.39 13.39 -12.91
CA ASP A 198 -38.47 12.40 -12.35
C ASP A 198 -36.99 12.76 -12.57
N GLN A 199 -36.12 12.33 -11.66
CA GLN A 199 -34.67 12.54 -11.73
C GLN A 199 -33.99 11.40 -12.50
N HIS A 200 -33.43 11.72 -13.66
CA HIS A 200 -32.64 10.81 -14.48
C HIS A 200 -31.14 11.15 -14.37
N TRP A 201 -30.28 10.17 -14.62
CA TRP A 201 -28.82 10.32 -14.59
C TRP A 201 -28.24 10.01 -15.97
N ILE A 202 -27.66 11.03 -16.61
CA ILE A 202 -27.05 10.89 -17.93
C ILE A 202 -25.56 10.58 -17.73
N LYS A 203 -25.11 9.42 -18.23
CA LYS A 203 -23.72 8.97 -18.11
C LYS A 203 -22.78 9.96 -18.82
N ILE A 204 -21.73 10.38 -18.10
CA ILE A 204 -20.61 11.12 -18.67
C ILE A 204 -19.49 10.11 -18.96
N PRO A 205 -19.14 9.84 -20.23
CA PRO A 205 -18.00 9.01 -20.57
C PRO A 205 -16.73 9.51 -19.87
N GLN A 206 -15.98 8.61 -19.25
CA GLN A 206 -14.72 8.93 -18.59
C GLN A 206 -13.61 8.70 -19.61
N LEU A 207 -13.00 9.79 -20.08
CA LEU A 207 -12.10 9.80 -21.23
C LEU A 207 -10.61 9.85 -20.85
N GLY A 208 -10.32 10.13 -19.57
CA GLY A 208 -8.96 10.13 -19.05
C GLY A 208 -8.41 8.73 -18.81
N GLY A 209 -7.14 8.66 -18.43
CA GLY A 209 -6.44 7.44 -18.04
C GLY A 209 -6.22 7.32 -16.54
N VAL A 210 -5.27 6.45 -16.21
CA VAL A 210 -4.64 6.36 -14.88
C VAL A 210 -3.14 6.31 -15.09
N THR A 211 -2.40 7.18 -14.41
CA THR A 211 -0.93 7.20 -14.42
C THR A 211 -0.40 6.87 -13.04
N ILE A 212 0.43 5.83 -12.94
CA ILE A 212 1.01 5.32 -11.69
C ILE A 212 2.54 5.35 -11.79
N GLY A 213 3.19 6.03 -10.85
CA GLY A 213 4.65 6.15 -10.77
C GLY A 213 5.36 4.88 -10.31
N ASP A 214 6.70 4.91 -10.38
CA ASP A 214 7.57 3.77 -10.08
C ASP A 214 7.51 3.34 -8.61
N ASN A 215 7.81 2.06 -8.34
CA ASN A 215 7.90 1.45 -7.01
C ASN A 215 6.60 1.55 -6.20
N THR A 216 5.46 1.65 -6.86
CA THR A 216 4.14 1.75 -6.23
C THR A 216 3.55 0.36 -6.00
N GLU A 217 2.96 0.14 -4.81
CA GLU A 217 2.28 -1.09 -4.45
C GLU A 217 0.77 -0.86 -4.26
N ILE A 218 -0.04 -1.70 -4.89
CA ILE A 218 -1.50 -1.67 -4.84
C ILE A 218 -1.99 -3.02 -4.31
N GLY A 219 -2.65 -2.98 -3.16
CA GLY A 219 -3.20 -4.13 -2.43
C GLY A 219 -4.39 -4.76 -3.14
N ALA A 220 -4.78 -5.94 -2.67
CA ALA A 220 -5.79 -6.78 -3.29
C ALA A 220 -7.18 -6.13 -3.24
N SER A 221 -7.95 -6.32 -4.31
CA SER A 221 -9.30 -5.79 -4.45
C SER A 221 -9.40 -4.28 -4.25
N THR A 222 -8.34 -3.55 -4.59
CA THR A 222 -8.37 -2.09 -4.64
C THR A 222 -8.82 -1.63 -6.02
N THR A 223 -9.61 -0.56 -6.04
CA THR A 223 -10.22 0.03 -7.23
C THR A 223 -9.70 1.45 -7.43
N ILE A 224 -9.15 1.71 -8.62
CA ILE A 224 -8.67 3.03 -9.02
C ILE A 224 -9.41 3.44 -10.29
N ASP A 225 -10.30 4.41 -10.18
CA ASP A 225 -11.06 4.90 -11.31
C ASP A 225 -10.17 5.73 -12.24
N ARG A 226 -10.40 5.64 -13.55
CA ARG A 226 -9.82 6.59 -14.50
C ARG A 226 -10.41 7.98 -14.31
N GLY A 227 -9.67 8.99 -14.75
CA GLY A 227 -10.18 10.35 -14.69
C GLY A 227 -11.21 10.66 -15.79
N ALA A 228 -11.98 11.72 -15.58
CA ALA A 228 -13.06 12.11 -16.49
C ALA A 228 -12.53 12.68 -17.81
N ILE A 229 -11.50 13.53 -17.74
CA ILE A 229 -10.84 14.17 -18.89
C ILE A 229 -9.33 14.00 -18.73
N ASP A 230 -8.77 14.61 -17.68
CA ASP A 230 -7.41 14.35 -17.23
C ASP A 230 -7.34 13.03 -16.48
N ASP A 231 -6.13 12.51 -16.27
CA ASP A 231 -5.88 11.25 -15.57
C ASP A 231 -6.12 11.32 -14.06
N THR A 232 -6.41 10.16 -13.47
CA THR A 232 -6.11 9.89 -12.05
C THR A 232 -4.61 9.63 -11.92
N VAL A 233 -3.94 10.23 -10.92
CA VAL A 233 -2.47 10.19 -10.80
C VAL A 233 -2.05 9.64 -9.44
N ILE A 234 -1.21 8.61 -9.47
CA ILE A 234 -0.58 8.01 -8.31
C ILE A 234 0.94 8.22 -8.41
N GLY A 235 1.52 8.91 -7.43
CA GLY A 235 2.96 9.21 -7.39
C GLY A 235 3.85 7.97 -7.24
N GLN A 236 5.16 8.19 -7.19
CA GLN A 236 6.13 7.11 -7.01
C GLN A 236 6.20 6.66 -5.54
N GLY A 237 6.48 5.38 -5.32
CA GLY A 237 6.65 4.82 -3.98
C GLY A 237 5.40 4.88 -3.12
N VAL A 238 4.21 5.06 -3.72
CA VAL A 238 2.95 5.08 -3.00
C VAL A 238 2.60 3.65 -2.62
N ILE A 239 2.13 3.45 -1.38
CA ILE A 239 1.66 2.15 -0.91
C ILE A 239 0.19 2.23 -0.55
N ILE A 240 -0.61 1.43 -1.25
CA ILE A 240 -2.07 1.40 -1.15
C ILE A 240 -2.44 0.00 -0.71
N ASP A 241 -3.01 -0.13 0.48
CA ASP A 241 -3.41 -1.42 1.04
C ASP A 241 -4.69 -1.96 0.35
N ASN A 242 -5.26 -3.03 0.90
CA ASN A 242 -6.38 -3.76 0.33
C ASN A 242 -7.72 -3.00 0.45
N GLN A 243 -8.65 -3.29 -0.47
CA GLN A 243 -10.04 -2.82 -0.41
C GLN A 243 -10.18 -1.29 -0.33
N ILE A 244 -9.35 -0.56 -1.08
CA ILE A 244 -9.40 0.90 -1.16
C ILE A 244 -10.16 1.31 -2.43
N GLN A 245 -10.96 2.39 -2.34
CA GLN A 245 -11.52 3.08 -3.52
C GLN A 245 -10.79 4.41 -3.73
N ILE A 246 -10.32 4.62 -4.95
CA ILE A 246 -9.79 5.89 -5.43
C ILE A 246 -10.71 6.39 -6.55
N GLY A 247 -11.44 7.47 -6.28
CA GLY A 247 -12.32 8.10 -7.26
C GLY A 247 -11.58 8.76 -8.41
N HIS A 248 -12.32 9.07 -9.48
CA HIS A 248 -11.79 9.72 -10.68
C HIS A 248 -11.06 11.05 -10.37
N ASN A 249 -9.97 11.31 -11.10
CA ASN A 249 -9.17 12.54 -10.98
C ASN A 249 -8.50 12.76 -9.61
N VAL A 250 -8.46 11.75 -8.75
CA VAL A 250 -7.64 11.83 -7.54
C VAL A 250 -6.16 11.94 -7.92
N SER A 251 -5.41 12.74 -7.17
CA SER A 251 -3.95 12.86 -7.29
C SER A 251 -3.33 12.52 -5.94
N ILE A 252 -2.43 11.54 -5.89
CA ILE A 252 -1.70 11.16 -4.67
C ILE A 252 -0.20 11.41 -4.88
N GLY A 253 0.39 12.21 -4.01
CA GLY A 253 1.81 12.53 -4.05
C GLY A 253 2.72 11.38 -3.59
N ASP A 254 3.98 11.48 -4.00
CA ASP A 254 5.02 10.48 -3.76
C ASP A 254 5.14 10.03 -2.31
N TYR A 255 5.41 8.74 -2.11
CA TYR A 255 5.68 8.10 -0.81
C TYR A 255 4.54 8.21 0.21
N THR A 256 3.32 8.47 -0.24
CA THR A 256 2.12 8.43 0.60
C THR A 256 1.70 6.99 0.87
N ALA A 257 1.25 6.72 2.10
CA ALA A 257 0.78 5.41 2.54
C ALA A 257 -0.70 5.46 2.92
N ILE A 258 -1.49 4.51 2.41
CA ILE A 258 -2.94 4.44 2.62
C ILE A 258 -3.32 3.04 3.09
N ALA A 259 -3.81 2.94 4.32
CA ALA A 259 -4.20 1.67 4.92
C ALA A 259 -5.63 1.22 4.55
N ALA A 260 -5.88 -0.09 4.71
CA ALA A 260 -7.00 -0.80 4.12
C ALA A 260 -8.38 -0.18 4.38
N GLY A 261 -9.30 -0.37 3.42
CA GLY A 261 -10.70 0.03 3.54
C GLY A 261 -10.96 1.53 3.45
N THR A 262 -9.94 2.32 3.10
CA THR A 262 -10.08 3.77 2.93
C THR A 262 -10.76 4.11 1.62
N MET A 263 -11.65 5.11 1.63
CA MET A 263 -12.39 5.57 0.45
C MET A 263 -12.09 7.05 0.19
N ILE A 264 -11.68 7.37 -1.05
CA ILE A 264 -11.29 8.72 -1.46
C ILE A 264 -12.18 9.14 -2.63
N ALA A 265 -13.01 10.15 -2.42
CA ALA A 265 -13.88 10.69 -3.46
C ALA A 265 -13.09 11.52 -4.50
N GLY A 266 -13.69 11.67 -5.68
CA GLY A 266 -13.04 12.21 -6.88
C GLY A 266 -12.45 13.61 -6.72
N SER A 267 -11.45 13.90 -7.56
CA SER A 267 -10.75 15.20 -7.65
C SER A 267 -10.00 15.66 -6.39
N THR A 268 -9.84 14.79 -5.39
CA THR A 268 -9.06 15.11 -4.19
C THR A 268 -7.56 15.00 -4.46
N LYS A 269 -6.80 15.97 -3.94
CA LYS A 269 -5.34 16.07 -4.05
C LYS A 269 -4.70 15.78 -2.71
N ILE A 270 -3.92 14.71 -2.63
CA ILE A 270 -3.16 14.29 -1.45
C ILE A 270 -1.69 14.56 -1.73
N GLY A 271 -1.03 15.25 -0.80
CA GLY A 271 0.38 15.59 -0.87
C GLY A 271 1.33 14.39 -0.77
N ARG A 272 2.61 14.67 -0.65
CA ARG A 272 3.69 13.69 -0.49
C ARG A 272 3.84 13.24 0.97
N ASN A 273 4.31 12.01 1.18
CA ASN A 273 4.58 11.45 2.51
C ASN A 273 3.38 11.56 3.48
N VAL A 274 2.16 11.53 2.97
CA VAL A 274 0.96 11.52 3.81
C VAL A 274 0.76 10.10 4.34
N THR A 275 0.32 9.97 5.59
CA THR A 275 -0.09 8.67 6.15
C THR A 275 -1.58 8.70 6.42
N ILE A 276 -2.33 7.79 5.80
CA ILE A 276 -3.77 7.67 5.96
C ILE A 276 -4.07 6.32 6.62
N GLY A 277 -4.56 6.37 7.85
CA GLY A 277 -4.95 5.18 8.60
C GLY A 277 -6.14 4.46 7.98
N GLY A 278 -6.36 3.20 8.40
CA GLY A 278 -7.37 2.35 7.78
C GLY A 278 -8.80 2.83 7.98
N VAL A 279 -9.66 2.50 7.02
CA VAL A 279 -11.11 2.78 7.05
C VAL A 279 -11.42 4.28 7.16
N CYS A 280 -10.60 5.13 6.57
CA CYS A 280 -10.92 6.56 6.46
C CYS A 280 -11.92 6.81 5.32
N ALA A 281 -12.69 7.89 5.43
CA ALA A 281 -13.50 8.40 4.34
C ALA A 281 -13.10 9.85 4.06
N ILE A 282 -12.72 10.14 2.81
CA ILE A 282 -12.20 11.44 2.38
C ILE A 282 -13.13 11.99 1.30
N SER A 283 -13.68 13.18 1.55
CA SER A 283 -14.58 13.85 0.60
C SER A 283 -13.85 14.28 -0.67
N GLY A 284 -14.61 14.58 -1.72
CA GLY A 284 -14.07 14.96 -3.03
C GLY A 284 -13.62 16.42 -3.05
N HIS A 285 -12.81 16.77 -4.04
CA HIS A 285 -12.32 18.13 -4.28
C HIS A 285 -11.54 18.76 -3.11
N LEU A 286 -10.94 17.94 -2.25
CA LEU A 286 -10.15 18.41 -1.13
C LEU A 286 -8.67 18.54 -1.50
N THR A 287 -7.94 19.37 -0.77
CA THR A 287 -6.47 19.37 -0.77
C THR A 287 -5.94 18.99 0.62
N ILE A 288 -5.04 17.99 0.66
CA ILE A 288 -4.35 17.53 1.87
C ILE A 288 -2.85 17.80 1.69
N VAL A 289 -2.27 18.59 2.59
CA VAL A 289 -0.85 18.97 2.55
C VAL A 289 0.09 17.78 2.77
N ASP A 290 1.32 17.91 2.27
CA ASP A 290 2.41 16.98 2.49
C ASP A 290 2.59 16.65 3.99
N LYS A 291 3.00 15.42 4.30
CA LYS A 291 3.35 14.94 5.65
C LYS A 291 2.21 14.97 6.67
N ALA A 292 0.97 15.19 6.24
CA ALA A 292 -0.18 15.02 7.13
C ALA A 292 -0.32 13.55 7.57
N PHE A 293 -0.80 13.36 8.80
CA PHE A 293 -1.13 12.03 9.34
C PHE A 293 -2.62 12.01 9.69
N ILE A 294 -3.40 11.15 9.05
CA ILE A 294 -4.82 10.98 9.31
C ILE A 294 -5.00 9.66 10.06
N THR A 295 -5.47 9.70 11.31
CA THR A 295 -5.68 8.48 12.11
C THR A 295 -6.81 7.64 11.54
N GLY A 296 -6.78 6.32 11.74
CA GLY A 296 -7.79 5.41 11.22
C GLY A 296 -9.23 5.78 11.63
N ARG A 297 -10.19 5.44 10.76
CA ARG A 297 -11.62 5.80 10.89
C ARG A 297 -11.93 7.29 10.92
N SER A 298 -11.04 8.13 10.38
CA SER A 298 -11.31 9.56 10.25
C SER A 298 -12.20 9.86 9.05
N PHE A 299 -13.06 10.87 9.20
CA PHE A 299 -13.90 11.42 8.14
C PHE A 299 -13.43 12.84 7.80
N VAL A 300 -12.77 12.98 6.64
CA VAL A 300 -12.17 14.24 6.18
C VAL A 300 -13.15 14.94 5.24
N MET A 301 -13.68 16.08 5.69
CA MET A 301 -14.69 16.86 4.96
C MET A 301 -14.20 18.22 4.46
N LYS A 302 -12.96 18.61 4.79
CA LYS A 302 -12.37 19.91 4.45
C LYS A 302 -10.89 19.73 4.14
N ASP A 303 -10.33 20.71 3.45
CA ASP A 303 -8.88 20.79 3.22
C ASP A 303 -8.09 20.65 4.52
N ILE A 304 -6.97 19.96 4.44
CA ILE A 304 -5.94 19.89 5.47
C ILE A 304 -4.76 20.72 4.98
N LYS A 305 -4.63 21.94 5.49
CA LYS A 305 -3.65 22.94 5.01
C LYS A 305 -2.36 22.97 5.84
N GLU A 306 -2.41 22.44 7.05
CA GLU A 306 -1.28 22.44 7.98
C GLU A 306 -0.78 21.02 8.21
N VAL A 307 0.53 20.88 8.41
CA VAL A 307 1.13 19.58 8.73
C VAL A 307 0.73 19.21 10.16
N GLY A 308 0.26 17.98 10.37
CA GLY A 308 -0.11 17.52 11.70
C GLY A 308 -0.83 16.17 11.71
N VAL A 309 -1.28 15.78 12.91
CA VAL A 309 -2.08 14.59 13.15
C VAL A 309 -3.55 14.99 13.24
N TYR A 310 -4.39 14.36 12.42
CA TYR A 310 -5.83 14.62 12.32
C TYR A 310 -6.61 13.37 12.71
N SER A 311 -7.63 13.55 13.56
CA SER A 311 -8.48 12.47 14.03
C SER A 311 -9.95 12.87 13.98
N SER A 312 -10.82 11.90 13.79
CA SER A 312 -12.26 12.05 14.04
C SER A 312 -12.89 10.74 14.49
N GLY A 313 -14.13 10.80 14.94
CA GLY A 313 -14.88 9.64 15.42
C GLY A 313 -14.81 9.46 16.93
N MET A 314 -15.62 8.55 17.45
CA MET A 314 -15.67 8.23 18.88
C MET A 314 -15.07 6.84 19.12
N PRO A 315 -14.20 6.66 20.13
CA PRO A 315 -13.69 5.35 20.49
C PRO A 315 -14.82 4.44 20.99
N ALA A 316 -14.59 3.13 20.95
CA ALA A 316 -15.53 2.18 21.51
C ALA A 316 -15.64 2.36 23.03
N THR A 317 -16.87 2.38 23.52
CA THR A 317 -17.20 2.36 24.96
C THR A 317 -18.18 1.24 25.23
N THR A 318 -18.52 0.98 26.49
CA THR A 318 -19.60 0.04 26.81
C THR A 318 -20.91 0.49 26.16
N ASN A 319 -21.80 -0.45 25.80
CA ASN A 319 -23.06 -0.11 25.09
C ASN A 319 -23.91 0.90 25.87
N LYS A 320 -24.02 0.72 27.20
CA LYS A 320 -24.77 1.62 28.08
C LYS A 320 -24.19 3.03 28.04
N GLU A 321 -22.87 3.16 28.15
CA GLU A 321 -22.18 4.44 28.08
C GLU A 321 -22.35 5.10 26.71
N TRP A 322 -22.18 4.34 25.62
CA TRP A 322 -22.34 4.84 24.26
C TRP A 322 -23.77 5.40 24.02
N ARG A 323 -24.81 4.65 24.44
CA ARG A 323 -26.21 5.09 24.32
C ARG A 323 -26.47 6.38 25.09
N ASN A 324 -25.94 6.47 26.31
CA ASN A 324 -26.09 7.65 27.16
C ASN A 324 -25.39 8.87 26.54
N ASN A 325 -24.15 8.71 26.07
CA ASN A 325 -23.38 9.80 25.46
C ASN A 325 -23.99 10.25 24.13
N THR A 326 -24.46 9.32 23.30
CA THR A 326 -25.16 9.62 22.04
C THR A 326 -26.45 10.41 22.28
N ALA A 327 -27.23 10.06 23.31
CA ALA A 327 -28.43 10.81 23.66
C ALA A 327 -28.11 12.25 24.12
N ARG A 328 -27.01 12.45 24.84
CA ARG A 328 -26.53 13.77 25.27
C ARG A 328 -26.04 14.62 24.10
N TYR A 329 -25.34 14.01 23.14
CA TYR A 329 -24.86 14.70 21.94
C TYR A 329 -26.00 15.36 21.15
N ARG A 330 -27.16 14.70 21.04
CA ARG A 330 -28.35 15.28 20.38
C ARG A 330 -28.92 16.52 21.09
N LYS A 331 -28.57 16.74 22.37
CA LYS A 331 -29.03 17.88 23.18
C LYS A 331 -27.98 18.98 23.33
N LEU A 332 -26.88 18.91 22.58
CA LEU A 332 -25.76 19.84 22.74
C LEU A 332 -26.19 21.30 22.49
N THR A 333 -27.02 21.55 21.48
CA THR A 333 -27.56 22.89 21.19
C THR A 333 -28.38 23.44 22.36
N GLU A 334 -29.30 22.63 22.89
CA GLU A 334 -30.11 23.02 24.06
C GLU A 334 -29.25 23.32 25.29
N LEU A 335 -28.17 22.55 25.49
CA LEU A 335 -27.21 22.79 26.56
C LEU A 335 -26.52 24.16 26.40
N PHE A 336 -26.02 24.49 25.21
CA PHE A 336 -25.38 25.79 24.94
C PHE A 336 -26.36 26.96 25.13
N ASP A 337 -27.61 26.81 24.68
CA ASP A 337 -28.65 27.84 24.87
C ASP A 337 -28.93 28.10 26.35
N ARG A 338 -28.95 27.03 27.16
CA ARG A 338 -29.13 27.13 28.61
C ARG A 338 -27.94 27.79 29.30
N VAL A 339 -26.71 27.46 28.90
CA VAL A 339 -25.48 28.10 29.43
C VAL A 339 -25.48 29.59 29.11
N LYS A 340 -25.77 29.98 27.87
CA LYS A 340 -25.84 31.40 27.46
C LYS A 340 -26.90 32.18 28.25
N LYS A 341 -28.03 31.56 28.59
CA LYS A 341 -29.05 32.19 29.45
C LYS A 341 -28.59 32.36 30.90
N LEU A 342 -27.70 31.51 31.39
CA LEU A 342 -27.13 31.60 32.73
C LEU A 342 -26.03 32.68 32.80
N GLU A 343 -25.19 32.80 31.77
CA GLU A 343 -24.10 33.80 31.72
C GLU A 343 -24.60 35.24 31.53
N ASN A 344 -25.80 35.43 30.99
CA ASN A 344 -26.44 36.74 30.81
C ASN A 344 -27.31 37.18 32.02
N LYS A 345 -27.20 36.49 33.16
CA LYS A 345 -27.83 36.87 34.43
C LYS A 345 -26.79 37.40 35.39
#